data_AF-A0A6G7C7A3-F1
#
_entry.id   AF-A0A6G7C7A3-F1
#
_cell.length_a   1.000
_cell.length_b   1.000
_cell.length_c   1.000
_cell.angle_alpha   90.00
_cell.angle_beta   90.00
_cell.angle_gamma   90.00
#
_symmetry.space_group_name_H-M   'P 1'
#
loop_
_entity.id
_entity.type
_entity.pdbx_description
1 polymer ?
#
loop_
_entity_poly.entity_id
_entity_poly.type
_entity_poly.pdbx_seq_one_letter_code
_entity_poly.pdbx_strand_id
1 'polypeptide(L)'
;MLKKRLFILSILMYVSFSFGKEKPTIITKQIKNDTIVIKIEQPKIVENSKVPEKYMGYNLEEWKTFSVVFIPLFVLFITNLVTLGKIRKETKESIRKELILTLIKNKKEQLEKYYDPIIAYLSINESIFNSFGPKSFPDDDIKKEVSANLWLGMRESIIVENNSKISEIIKSFSHLISSNDDLNIYLNFIKHTTSYEHFIKNPSERHSEFPYPSNILETTTKRREEIINEIHSIESNVKTILDDLKN
;
A
#
# COMPACT_ATOMS: atom_id res chain seq x y z
N MET A 1 5.39 18.62 -15.81
CA MET A 1 4.01 18.83 -16.35
C MET A 1 3.86 19.99 -17.34
N LEU A 2 4.81 20.94 -17.46
CA LEU A 2 4.70 22.09 -18.37
C LEU A 2 4.71 21.75 -19.88
N LYS A 3 5.42 20.68 -20.29
CA LYS A 3 5.56 20.32 -21.73
C LYS A 3 4.25 19.94 -22.42
N LYS A 4 3.23 19.45 -21.68
CA LYS A 4 1.91 19.10 -22.27
C LYS A 4 1.00 20.31 -22.48
N ARG A 5 1.17 21.40 -21.72
CA ARG A 5 0.36 22.62 -21.87
C ARG A 5 0.78 23.48 -23.06
N LEU A 6 2.09 23.52 -23.38
CA LEU A 6 2.57 24.17 -24.61
C LEU A 6 2.10 23.45 -25.89
N PHE A 7 1.92 22.12 -25.85
CA PHE A 7 1.53 21.34 -27.01
C PHE A 7 0.09 21.60 -27.49
N ILE A 8 -0.83 21.90 -26.57
CA ILE A 8 -2.24 22.18 -26.90
C ILE A 8 -2.38 23.59 -27.50
N LEU A 9 -1.62 24.57 -26.98
CA LEU A 9 -1.56 25.92 -27.57
C LEU A 9 -0.87 25.92 -28.93
N SER A 10 0.16 25.10 -29.14
CA SER A 10 0.77 24.96 -30.46
C SER A 10 -0.16 24.32 -31.48
N ILE A 11 -1.01 23.36 -31.09
CA ILE A 11 -2.00 22.75 -32.02
C ILE A 11 -3.09 23.76 -32.42
N LEU A 12 -3.58 24.59 -31.48
CA LEU A 12 -4.56 25.64 -31.80
C LEU A 12 -3.97 26.76 -32.68
N MET A 13 -2.68 27.09 -32.53
CA MET A 13 -2.00 27.99 -33.46
C MET A 13 -1.66 27.33 -34.81
N TYR A 14 -1.31 26.03 -34.84
CA TYR A 14 -0.97 25.34 -36.09
C TYR A 14 -2.18 25.14 -37.01
N VAL A 15 -3.36 24.89 -36.44
CA VAL A 15 -4.61 24.76 -37.21
C VAL A 15 -5.04 26.12 -37.81
N SER A 16 -4.54 27.23 -37.27
CA SER A 16 -4.83 28.58 -37.80
C SER A 16 -3.87 29.04 -38.90
N PHE A 17 -2.77 28.32 -39.20
CA PHE A 17 -1.69 28.85 -40.05
C PHE A 17 -1.33 28.02 -41.30
N SER A 18 -1.96 26.86 -41.56
CA SER A 18 -1.57 26.01 -42.71
C SER A 18 -2.69 25.84 -43.73
N PHE A 19 -3.03 26.90 -44.46
CA PHE A 19 -3.69 26.80 -45.78
C PHE A 19 -3.35 28.02 -46.68
N GLY A 20 -2.10 28.48 -46.65
CA GLY A 20 -1.55 29.34 -47.69
C GLY A 20 -0.91 28.46 -48.77
N LYS A 21 -1.55 28.29 -49.92
CA LYS A 21 -0.93 27.63 -51.09
C LYS A 21 0.29 28.46 -51.52
N GLU A 22 1.49 28.06 -51.12
CA GLU A 22 2.72 28.62 -51.67
C GLU A 22 2.80 28.29 -53.17
N LYS A 23 2.76 29.31 -54.02
CA LYS A 23 2.97 29.14 -55.46
C LYS A 23 4.46 28.85 -55.70
N PRO A 24 4.81 27.83 -56.49
CA PRO A 24 6.20 27.47 -56.73
C PRO A 24 6.93 28.59 -57.48
N THR A 25 8.15 28.93 -57.02
CA THR A 25 9.04 29.86 -57.72
C THR A 25 9.67 29.16 -58.92
N ILE A 26 9.44 29.67 -60.14
CA ILE A 26 10.00 29.10 -61.36
C ILE A 26 11.39 29.71 -61.58
N ILE A 27 12.43 28.90 -61.49
CA ILE A 27 13.82 29.30 -61.78
C ILE A 27 14.17 28.82 -63.18
N THR A 28 14.49 29.75 -64.08
CA THR A 28 14.89 29.42 -65.47
C THR A 28 16.36 29.79 -65.68
N LYS A 29 17.18 28.81 -66.05
CA LYS A 29 18.62 28.97 -66.30
C LYS A 29 18.86 29.14 -67.81
N GLN A 30 19.54 30.21 -68.22
CA GLN A 30 20.00 30.39 -69.60
C GLN A 30 21.53 30.58 -69.62
N ILE A 31 22.20 29.92 -70.56
CA ILE A 31 23.66 29.99 -70.75
C ILE A 31 23.93 30.76 -72.04
N LYS A 32 24.67 31.86 -71.95
CA LYS A 32 25.07 32.65 -73.11
C LYS A 32 26.51 33.14 -72.89
N ASN A 33 27.40 32.86 -73.84
CA ASN A 33 28.81 33.29 -73.86
C ASN A 33 29.56 33.05 -72.53
N ASP A 34 29.70 31.77 -72.14
CA ASP A 34 30.45 31.30 -70.96
C ASP A 34 30.09 31.94 -69.60
N THR A 35 28.94 32.60 -69.53
CA THR A 35 28.42 33.20 -68.30
C THR A 35 27.02 32.65 -68.02
N ILE A 36 26.80 32.13 -66.80
CA ILE A 36 25.49 31.63 -66.35
C ILE A 36 24.69 32.81 -65.81
N VAL A 37 23.58 33.16 -66.47
CA VAL A 37 22.65 34.17 -65.98
C VAL A 37 21.42 33.47 -65.41
N ILE A 38 21.25 33.52 -64.09
CA ILE A 38 20.06 33.00 -63.40
C ILE A 38 19.04 34.14 -63.33
N LYS A 39 17.92 34.00 -64.04
CA LYS A 39 16.84 34.98 -64.01
C LYS A 39 15.78 34.50 -63.04
N ILE A 40 15.71 35.14 -61.87
CA ILE A 40 14.68 34.89 -60.85
C ILE A 40 13.54 35.86 -61.12
N GLU A 41 12.46 35.38 -61.74
CA GLU A 41 11.25 36.17 -61.91
C GLU A 41 10.38 36.01 -60.67
N GLN A 42 10.35 37.05 -59.83
CA GLN A 42 9.42 37.10 -58.70
C GLN A 42 7.99 37.21 -59.25
N PRO A 43 7.06 36.34 -58.86
CA PRO A 43 5.68 36.45 -59.29
C PRO A 43 5.13 37.81 -58.81
N LYS A 44 4.65 38.64 -59.75
CA LYS A 44 3.93 39.87 -59.43
C LYS A 44 2.84 39.53 -58.40
N ILE A 45 2.98 40.09 -57.20
CA ILE A 45 1.96 40.00 -56.15
C ILE A 45 0.75 40.74 -56.69
N VAL A 46 -0.26 39.99 -57.11
CA VAL A 46 -1.58 40.55 -57.41
C VAL A 46 -2.19 40.90 -56.05
N GLU A 47 -2.06 42.16 -55.64
CA GLU A 47 -2.84 42.77 -54.56
C GLU A 47 -4.31 42.80 -54.96
N ASN A 48 -4.98 41.66 -54.83
CA ASN A 48 -6.43 41.58 -54.85
C ASN A 48 -6.89 40.25 -54.23
N SER A 49 -6.39 39.95 -53.02
CA SER A 49 -7.11 39.03 -52.15
C SER A 49 -8.06 39.86 -51.29
N LYS A 50 -9.26 40.14 -51.80
CA LYS A 50 -10.39 40.46 -50.92
C LYS A 50 -10.47 39.33 -49.91
N VAL A 51 -10.17 39.65 -48.66
CA VAL A 51 -10.32 38.72 -47.54
C VAL A 51 -11.74 38.16 -47.64
N PRO A 52 -11.94 36.83 -47.70
CA PRO A 52 -13.27 36.27 -47.81
C PRO A 52 -14.09 36.75 -46.61
N GLU A 53 -15.16 37.52 -46.88
CA GLU A 53 -16.05 38.09 -45.86
C GLU A 53 -16.77 37.03 -45.02
N LYS A 54 -16.75 35.76 -45.47
CA LYS A 54 -17.39 34.63 -44.80
C LYS A 54 -16.39 33.53 -44.54
N TYR A 55 -16.15 33.25 -43.27
CA TYR A 55 -15.47 32.03 -42.81
C TYR A 55 -16.54 31.08 -42.26
N MET A 56 -16.62 29.86 -42.81
CA MET A 56 -17.64 28.85 -42.48
C MET A 56 -19.10 29.34 -42.62
N GLY A 57 -19.38 30.29 -43.52
CA GLY A 57 -20.75 30.73 -43.81
C GLY A 57 -21.32 31.81 -42.87
N TYR A 58 -20.56 32.24 -41.85
CA TYR A 58 -20.96 33.30 -40.92
C TYR A 58 -20.32 34.64 -41.28
N ASN A 59 -21.05 35.73 -41.02
CA ASN A 59 -20.50 37.08 -41.09
C ASN A 59 -19.62 37.38 -39.86
N LEU A 60 -18.66 38.30 -40.01
CA LEU A 60 -17.73 38.69 -38.94
C LEU A 60 -18.46 39.18 -37.67
N GLU A 61 -19.59 39.86 -37.82
CA GLU A 61 -20.41 40.33 -36.70
C GLU A 61 -21.09 39.19 -35.94
N GLU A 62 -21.59 38.17 -36.63
CA GLU A 62 -22.19 36.98 -36.01
C GLU A 62 -21.15 36.20 -35.20
N TRP A 63 -19.92 36.13 -35.71
CA TRP A 63 -18.79 35.51 -35.02
C TRP A 63 -18.43 36.24 -33.72
N LYS A 64 -18.49 37.57 -33.71
CA LYS A 64 -18.28 38.37 -32.50
C LYS A 64 -19.33 38.03 -31.44
N THR A 65 -20.62 38.03 -31.80
CA THR A 65 -21.71 37.72 -30.86
C THR A 65 -21.61 36.29 -30.34
N PHE A 66 -21.27 35.33 -31.20
CA PHE A 66 -21.04 33.94 -30.81
C PHE A 66 -19.87 33.80 -29.83
N SER A 67 -18.74 34.47 -30.10
CA SER A 67 -17.56 34.41 -29.24
C SER A 67 -17.82 34.93 -27.82
N VAL A 68 -18.65 35.97 -27.67
CA VAL A 68 -19.01 36.54 -26.35
C VAL A 68 -19.74 35.54 -25.46
N VAL A 69 -20.54 34.63 -26.05
CA VAL A 69 -21.27 33.60 -25.29
C VAL A 69 -20.42 32.33 -25.11
N PHE A 70 -19.68 31.90 -26.13
CA PHE A 70 -18.93 30.66 -26.10
C PHE A 70 -17.66 30.73 -25.26
N ILE A 71 -16.97 31.88 -25.22
CA ILE A 71 -15.74 32.03 -24.43
C ILE A 71 -16.02 31.79 -22.93
N PRO A 72 -17.01 32.43 -22.27
CA PRO A 72 -17.33 32.15 -20.87
C PRO A 72 -17.72 30.69 -20.62
N LEU A 73 -18.52 30.09 -21.51
CA LEU A 73 -18.93 28.68 -21.42
C LEU A 73 -17.73 27.73 -21.50
N PHE A 74 -16.80 28.01 -22.41
CA PHE A 74 -15.58 27.23 -22.56
C PHE A 74 -14.64 27.40 -21.35
N VAL A 75 -14.51 28.61 -20.82
CA VAL A 75 -13.75 28.86 -19.58
C VAL A 75 -14.34 28.07 -18.42
N LEU A 76 -15.67 28.08 -18.23
CA LEU A 76 -16.38 27.27 -17.23
C LEU A 76 -16.15 25.77 -17.41
N PHE A 77 -16.17 25.29 -18.65
CA PHE A 77 -15.89 23.89 -18.94
C PHE A 77 -14.46 23.50 -18.56
N ILE A 78 -13.47 24.32 -18.93
CA ILE A 78 -12.06 24.08 -18.61
C ILE A 78 -11.80 24.15 -17.10
N THR A 79 -12.38 25.13 -16.39
CA THR A 79 -12.23 25.23 -14.94
C THR A 79 -12.84 24.02 -14.24
N ASN A 80 -14.04 23.58 -14.64
CA ASN A 80 -14.68 22.36 -14.11
C ASN A 80 -13.83 21.10 -14.39
N LEU A 81 -13.21 20.99 -15.56
CA LEU A 81 -12.35 19.86 -15.89
C LEU A 81 -11.08 19.86 -15.03
N VAL A 82 -10.48 21.03 -14.81
CA VAL A 82 -9.31 21.20 -13.93
C VAL A 82 -9.67 20.89 -12.47
N THR A 83 -10.82 21.35 -11.97
CA THR A 83 -11.27 21.07 -10.60
C THR A 83 -11.54 19.58 -10.41
N LEU A 84 -12.24 18.92 -11.33
CA LEU A 84 -12.44 17.46 -11.32
C LEU A 84 -11.11 16.69 -11.34
N GLY A 85 -10.15 17.14 -12.14
CA GLY A 85 -8.82 16.55 -12.19
C GLY A 85 -8.06 16.67 -10.87
N LYS A 86 -8.19 17.80 -10.18
CA LYS A 86 -7.60 18.03 -8.86
C LYS A 86 -8.26 17.15 -7.79
N ILE A 87 -9.60 17.13 -7.73
CA ILE A 87 -10.37 16.30 -6.80
C ILE A 87 -10.00 14.82 -6.95
N ARG A 88 -9.95 14.29 -8.19
CA ARG A 88 -9.58 12.89 -8.42
C ARG A 88 -8.19 12.52 -7.89
N LYS A 89 -7.22 13.43 -7.98
CA LYS A 89 -5.88 13.20 -7.43
C LYS A 89 -5.90 13.19 -5.90
N GLU A 90 -6.52 14.18 -5.29
CA GLU A 90 -6.64 14.31 -3.83
C GLU A 90 -7.40 13.11 -3.24
N THR A 91 -8.49 12.67 -3.87
CA THR A 91 -9.24 11.47 -3.46
C THR A 91 -8.37 10.22 -3.52
N LYS A 92 -7.60 10.02 -4.60
CA LYS A 92 -6.72 8.85 -4.75
C LYS A 92 -5.63 8.83 -3.66
N GLU A 93 -5.06 9.98 -3.34
CA GLU A 93 -4.06 10.11 -2.28
C GLU A 93 -4.66 9.85 -0.90
N SER A 94 -5.86 10.38 -0.62
CA SER A 94 -6.57 10.14 0.63
C SER A 94 -6.89 8.66 0.84
N ILE A 95 -7.46 8.00 -0.17
CA ILE A 95 -7.79 6.56 -0.11
C ILE A 95 -6.52 5.74 0.13
N ARG A 96 -5.41 6.07 -0.55
CA ARG A 96 -4.15 5.36 -0.36
C ARG A 96 -3.62 5.50 1.07
N LYS A 97 -3.68 6.70 1.65
CA LYS A 97 -3.28 6.95 3.04
C LYS A 97 -4.14 6.16 4.02
N GLU A 98 -5.45 6.16 3.82
CA GLU A 98 -6.41 5.44 4.67
C GLU A 98 -6.21 3.93 4.62
N LEU A 99 -5.98 3.35 3.43
CA LEU A 99 -5.67 1.93 3.28
C LEU A 99 -4.39 1.55 4.03
N ILE A 100 -3.33 2.36 3.92
CA ILE A 100 -2.07 2.12 4.61
C ILE A 100 -2.26 2.19 6.14
N LEU A 101 -2.95 3.22 6.64
CA LEU A 101 -3.23 3.36 8.07
C LEU A 101 -4.03 2.17 8.59
N THR A 102 -5.02 1.71 7.83
CA THR A 102 -5.80 0.52 8.14
C THR A 102 -4.93 -0.74 8.18
N LEU A 103 -4.01 -0.91 7.23
CA LEU A 103 -3.07 -2.04 7.23
C LEU A 103 -2.16 -2.03 8.45
N ILE A 104 -1.57 -0.89 8.79
CA ILE A 104 -0.74 -0.74 10.00
C ILE A 104 -1.57 -1.03 11.24
N LYS A 105 -2.78 -0.49 11.32
CA LYS A 105 -3.69 -0.70 12.45
C LYS A 105 -4.01 -2.18 12.64
N ASN A 106 -4.34 -2.89 11.56
CA ASN A 106 -4.63 -4.33 11.61
C ASN A 106 -3.41 -5.12 12.07
N LYS A 107 -2.20 -4.77 11.61
CA LYS A 107 -0.95 -5.43 12.03
C LYS A 107 -0.62 -5.16 13.49
N LYS A 108 -0.83 -3.93 13.97
CA LYS A 108 -0.69 -3.59 15.40
C LYS A 108 -1.70 -4.35 16.25
N GLU A 109 -2.95 -4.46 15.79
CA GLU A 109 -3.97 -5.24 16.45
C GLU A 109 -3.61 -6.72 16.53
N GLN A 110 -3.02 -7.30 15.47
CA GLN A 110 -2.47 -8.67 15.51
C GLN A 110 -1.42 -8.82 16.62
N LEU A 111 -0.50 -7.87 16.77
CA LEU A 111 0.52 -7.92 17.81
C LEU A 111 -0.10 -7.81 19.21
N GLU A 112 -0.87 -6.75 19.45
CA GLU A 112 -1.39 -6.39 20.77
C GLU A 112 -2.40 -7.42 21.30
N LYS A 113 -3.28 -7.95 20.44
CA LYS A 113 -4.36 -8.85 20.86
C LYS A 113 -4.03 -10.32 20.75
N TYR A 114 -3.09 -10.71 19.87
CA TYR A 114 -2.78 -12.11 19.62
C TYR A 114 -1.36 -12.48 20.06
N TYR A 115 -0.34 -11.95 19.40
CA TYR A 115 1.04 -12.45 19.56
C TYR A 115 1.67 -12.05 20.91
N ASP A 116 1.59 -10.78 21.30
CA ASP A 116 2.19 -10.27 22.54
C ASP A 116 1.66 -10.98 23.80
N PRO A 117 0.34 -11.11 24.02
CA PRO A 117 -0.17 -11.77 25.23
C PRO A 117 0.15 -13.28 25.24
N ILE A 118 0.12 -13.97 24.09
CA ILE A 118 0.52 -15.38 24.01
C ILE A 118 1.98 -15.55 24.42
N ILE A 119 2.88 -14.74 23.87
CA ILE A 119 4.32 -14.79 24.21
C ILE A 119 4.54 -14.49 25.68
N ALA A 120 3.84 -13.50 26.25
CA ALA A 120 3.97 -13.17 27.66
C ALA A 120 3.60 -14.36 28.56
N TYR A 121 2.45 -15.01 28.33
CA TYR A 121 2.04 -16.18 29.11
C TYR A 121 2.95 -17.39 28.91
N LEU A 122 3.38 -17.66 27.67
CA LEU A 122 4.31 -18.75 27.38
C LEU A 122 5.67 -18.55 28.07
N SER A 123 6.19 -17.32 28.06
CA SER A 123 7.47 -16.98 28.69
C SER A 123 7.40 -17.12 30.21
N ILE A 124 6.28 -16.72 30.82
CA ILE A 124 6.04 -16.95 32.26
C ILE A 124 6.00 -18.45 32.56
N ASN A 125 5.28 -19.23 31.75
CA ASN A 125 5.20 -20.68 31.94
C ASN A 125 6.58 -21.35 31.83
N GLU A 126 7.37 -20.96 30.84
CA GLU A 126 8.75 -21.45 30.67
C GLU A 126 9.62 -21.09 31.87
N SER A 127 9.58 -19.85 32.35
CA SER A 127 10.33 -19.40 33.52
C SER A 127 9.97 -20.17 34.78
N ILE A 128 8.68 -20.39 35.04
CA ILE A 128 8.20 -21.19 36.17
C ILE A 128 8.61 -22.65 36.03
N PHE A 129 8.48 -23.23 34.84
CA PHE A 129 8.87 -24.63 34.59
C PHE A 129 10.37 -24.84 34.78
N ASN A 130 11.20 -23.91 34.33
CA ASN A 130 12.66 -24.00 34.47
C ASN A 130 13.11 -23.80 35.93
N SER A 131 12.43 -22.93 36.67
CA SER A 131 12.79 -22.60 38.06
C SER A 131 12.27 -23.64 39.07
N PHE A 132 11.03 -24.09 38.89
CA PHE A 132 10.30 -24.90 39.87
C PHE A 132 9.87 -26.26 39.34
N GLY A 133 10.17 -26.59 38.08
CA GLY A 133 9.77 -27.86 37.49
C GLY A 133 10.58 -29.06 38.01
N PRO A 134 10.17 -30.29 37.66
CA PRO A 134 10.79 -31.51 38.17
C PRO A 134 12.30 -31.64 37.90
N LYS A 135 12.81 -30.93 36.89
CA LYS A 135 14.25 -30.92 36.55
C LYS A 135 15.09 -30.08 37.51
N SER A 136 14.50 -29.15 38.26
CA SER A 136 15.22 -28.32 39.24
C SER A 136 15.16 -28.90 40.66
N PHE A 137 14.62 -30.10 40.84
CA PHE A 137 14.48 -30.72 42.16
C PHE A 137 15.85 -31.13 42.70
N PRO A 138 16.12 -30.90 43.99
CA PRO A 138 17.35 -31.34 44.63
C PRO A 138 17.36 -32.87 44.84
N ASP A 139 18.55 -33.44 45.00
CA ASP A 139 18.74 -34.87 45.27
C ASP A 139 18.33 -35.27 46.70
N ASP A 140 18.29 -34.31 47.62
CA ASP A 140 17.88 -34.52 49.02
C ASP A 140 16.37 -34.78 49.12
N ASP A 141 15.99 -35.93 49.68
CA ASP A 141 14.59 -36.41 49.71
C ASP A 141 13.62 -35.42 50.39
N ILE A 142 14.04 -34.78 51.49
CA ILE A 142 13.19 -33.82 52.22
C ILE A 142 13.00 -32.56 51.40
N LYS A 143 14.08 -32.03 50.81
CA LYS A 143 13.99 -30.84 49.96
C LYS A 143 13.23 -31.13 48.67
N LYS A 144 13.34 -32.34 48.13
CA LYS A 144 12.61 -32.80 46.95
C LYS A 144 11.11 -32.83 47.18
N GLU A 145 10.65 -33.31 48.34
CA GLU A 145 9.24 -33.28 48.72
C GLU A 145 8.71 -31.84 48.81
N VAL A 146 9.47 -30.94 49.43
CA VAL A 146 9.11 -29.51 49.52
C VAL A 146 9.03 -28.87 48.13
N SER A 147 10.02 -29.13 47.26
CA SER A 147 10.02 -28.65 45.87
C SER A 147 8.85 -29.23 45.06
N ALA A 148 8.49 -30.49 45.27
CA ALA A 148 7.35 -31.12 44.63
C ALA A 148 6.03 -30.46 45.02
N ASN A 149 5.83 -30.17 46.31
CA ASN A 149 4.64 -29.46 46.78
C ASN A 149 4.55 -28.04 46.22
N LEU A 150 5.68 -27.32 46.17
CA LEU A 150 5.75 -25.99 45.56
C LEU A 150 5.42 -26.05 44.06
N TRP A 151 5.98 -27.03 43.35
CA TRP A 151 5.69 -27.26 41.94
C TRP A 151 4.21 -27.50 41.68
N LEU A 152 3.56 -28.35 42.48
CA LEU A 152 2.12 -28.62 42.35
C LEU A 152 1.29 -27.34 42.47
N GLY A 153 1.61 -26.50 43.47
CA GLY A 153 0.96 -25.20 43.65
C GLY A 153 1.17 -24.24 42.48
N MET A 154 2.40 -24.09 42.00
CA MET A 154 2.73 -23.21 40.86
C MET A 154 2.12 -23.71 39.55
N ARG A 155 2.11 -25.03 39.34
CA ARG A 155 1.49 -25.67 38.18
C ARG A 155 0.00 -25.34 38.09
N GLU A 156 -0.73 -25.53 39.18
CA GLU A 156 -2.19 -25.32 39.20
C GLU A 156 -2.57 -23.85 39.15
N SER A 157 -1.87 -22.99 39.90
CA SER A 157 -2.20 -21.57 39.99
C SER A 157 -1.70 -20.75 38.78
N ILE A 158 -0.56 -21.08 38.19
CA ILE A 158 0.05 -20.27 37.13
C ILE A 158 -0.04 -20.97 35.78
N ILE A 159 0.51 -22.18 35.65
CA ILE A 159 0.67 -22.84 34.34
C ILE A 159 -0.70 -23.18 33.74
N VAL A 160 -1.59 -23.79 34.52
CA VAL A 160 -2.94 -24.15 34.05
C VAL A 160 -3.75 -22.90 33.71
N GLU A 161 -3.70 -21.87 34.56
CA GLU A 161 -4.42 -20.62 34.31
C GLU A 161 -3.92 -19.92 33.03
N ASN A 162 -2.61 -19.80 32.86
CA ASN A 162 -1.99 -19.22 31.66
C ASN A 162 -2.31 -20.04 30.41
N ASN A 163 -2.27 -21.37 30.50
CA ASN A 163 -2.65 -22.26 29.39
C ASN A 163 -4.11 -22.06 28.96
N SER A 164 -5.01 -21.86 29.93
CA SER A 164 -6.41 -21.50 29.65
C SER A 164 -6.52 -20.16 28.95
N LYS A 165 -5.82 -19.12 29.45
CA LYS A 165 -5.81 -17.78 28.83
C LYS A 165 -5.26 -17.80 27.40
N ILE A 166 -4.15 -18.51 27.16
CA ILE A 166 -3.61 -18.69 25.81
C ILE A 166 -4.64 -19.38 24.90
N SER A 167 -5.28 -20.45 25.39
CA SER A 167 -6.30 -21.18 24.63
C SER A 167 -7.51 -20.29 24.29
N GLU A 168 -7.90 -19.41 25.20
CA GLU A 168 -8.95 -18.42 24.98
C GLU A 168 -8.55 -17.38 23.93
N ILE A 169 -7.32 -16.84 24.00
CA ILE A 169 -6.80 -15.90 22.99
C ILE A 169 -6.81 -16.55 21.60
N ILE A 170 -6.30 -17.79 21.48
CA ILE A 170 -6.26 -18.51 20.21
C ILE A 170 -7.67 -18.67 19.62
N LYS A 171 -8.66 -19.01 20.46
CA LYS A 171 -10.06 -19.19 20.02
C LYS A 171 -10.71 -17.86 19.62
N SER A 172 -10.61 -16.85 20.49
CA SER A 172 -11.28 -15.54 20.35
C SER A 172 -10.69 -14.69 19.22
N PHE A 173 -9.38 -14.81 18.99
CA PHE A 173 -8.64 -13.99 18.03
C PHE A 173 -8.03 -14.81 16.88
N SER A 174 -8.63 -15.96 16.56
CA SER A 174 -8.19 -16.82 15.43
C SER A 174 -8.12 -16.10 14.08
N HIS A 175 -8.95 -15.07 13.87
CA HIS A 175 -8.92 -14.22 12.67
C HIS A 175 -7.68 -13.30 12.59
N LEU A 176 -6.95 -13.13 13.69
CA LEU A 176 -5.70 -12.38 13.76
C LEU A 176 -4.48 -13.27 13.50
N ILE A 177 -4.66 -14.58 13.37
CA ILE A 177 -3.60 -15.51 12.97
C ILE A 177 -3.11 -15.11 11.59
N SER A 178 -1.81 -14.97 11.48
CA SER A 178 -1.19 -14.53 10.24
C SER A 178 -1.21 -15.66 9.20
N SER A 179 -1.34 -15.31 7.92
CA SER A 179 -1.56 -16.29 6.85
C SER A 179 -0.44 -17.31 6.62
N ASN A 180 0.79 -17.00 7.06
CA ASN A 180 1.94 -17.88 6.92
C ASN A 180 2.23 -18.67 8.21
N ASP A 181 1.33 -18.59 9.20
CA ASP A 181 1.46 -19.33 10.45
C ASP A 181 0.96 -20.77 10.28
N ASP A 182 1.55 -21.71 11.02
CA ASP A 182 1.09 -23.10 11.02
C ASP A 182 -0.02 -23.27 12.07
N LEU A 183 -1.27 -23.34 11.60
CA LEU A 183 -2.44 -23.51 12.43
C LEU A 183 -2.36 -24.78 13.31
N ASN A 184 -1.64 -25.82 12.88
CA ASN A 184 -1.53 -27.06 13.64
C ASN A 184 -0.85 -26.86 14.99
N ILE A 185 0.10 -25.93 15.10
CA ILE A 185 0.81 -25.64 16.36
C ILE A 185 -0.19 -25.16 17.42
N TYR A 186 -1.06 -24.22 17.04
CA TYR A 186 -2.08 -23.66 17.94
C TYR A 186 -3.17 -24.68 18.29
N LEU A 187 -3.59 -25.51 17.32
CA LEU A 187 -4.55 -26.58 17.57
C LEU A 187 -3.97 -27.65 18.50
N ASN A 188 -2.71 -28.03 18.30
CA ASN A 188 -2.03 -28.98 19.16
C ASN A 188 -1.84 -28.42 20.56
N PHE A 189 -1.56 -27.12 20.70
CA PHE A 189 -1.54 -26.45 21.99
C PHE A 189 -2.89 -26.56 22.70
N ILE A 190 -4.00 -26.23 22.03
CA ILE A 190 -5.35 -26.35 22.62
C ILE A 190 -5.67 -27.79 23.06
N LYS A 191 -5.30 -28.78 22.23
CA LYS A 191 -5.48 -30.20 22.58
C LYS A 191 -4.66 -30.56 23.81
N HIS A 192 -3.40 -30.14 23.84
CA HIS A 192 -2.50 -30.36 24.97
C HIS A 192 -3.04 -29.70 26.25
N THR A 193 -3.43 -28.42 26.22
CA THR A 193 -3.92 -27.71 27.41
C THR A 193 -5.19 -28.34 27.97
N THR A 194 -6.13 -28.71 27.10
CA THR A 194 -7.37 -29.40 27.50
C THR A 194 -7.05 -30.76 28.12
N SER A 195 -6.18 -31.55 27.46
CA SER A 195 -5.75 -32.85 27.96
C SER A 195 -5.00 -32.74 29.29
N TYR A 196 -4.13 -31.73 29.43
CA TYR A 196 -3.32 -31.49 30.61
C TYR A 196 -4.17 -31.10 31.82
N GLU A 197 -5.18 -30.25 31.63
CA GLU A 197 -6.11 -29.89 32.71
C GLU A 197 -6.90 -31.12 33.20
N HIS A 198 -7.35 -31.98 32.28
CA HIS A 198 -7.99 -33.25 32.64
C HIS A 198 -7.02 -34.19 33.35
N PHE A 199 -5.77 -34.28 32.90
CA PHE A 199 -4.73 -35.12 33.48
C PHE A 199 -4.40 -34.72 34.92
N ILE A 200 -4.35 -33.42 35.22
CA ILE A 200 -4.11 -32.92 36.58
C ILE A 200 -5.22 -33.38 37.54
N LYS A 201 -6.48 -33.36 37.08
CA LYS A 201 -7.64 -33.77 37.89
C LYS A 201 -7.78 -35.29 37.96
N ASN A 202 -7.49 -35.99 36.85
CA ASN A 202 -7.65 -37.43 36.68
C ASN A 202 -6.46 -37.99 35.88
N PRO A 203 -5.37 -38.40 36.55
CA PRO A 203 -4.19 -38.92 35.87
C PRO A 203 -4.54 -40.11 34.97
N SER A 204 -4.18 -40.03 33.69
CA SER A 204 -4.41 -41.10 32.71
C SER A 204 -3.28 -41.15 31.68
N GLU A 205 -2.98 -42.35 31.20
CA GLU A 205 -1.91 -42.57 30.20
C GLU A 205 -2.21 -41.89 28.85
N ARG A 206 -3.49 -41.66 28.54
CA ARG A 206 -3.95 -41.01 27.31
C ARG A 206 -3.38 -39.59 27.14
N HIS A 207 -2.98 -38.91 28.22
CA HIS A 207 -2.34 -37.60 28.12
C HIS A 207 -1.08 -37.61 27.25
N SER A 208 -0.35 -38.73 27.22
CA SER A 208 0.86 -38.89 26.40
C SER A 208 0.61 -38.74 24.89
N GLU A 209 -0.62 -38.93 24.42
CA GLU A 209 -1.03 -38.74 23.02
C GLU A 209 -1.11 -37.26 22.61
N PHE A 210 -1.13 -36.35 23.59
CA PHE A 210 -1.27 -34.90 23.38
C PHE A 210 -0.04 -34.15 23.91
N PRO A 211 1.12 -34.29 23.26
CA PRO A 211 2.35 -33.66 23.72
C PRO A 211 2.28 -32.13 23.60
N TYR A 212 3.02 -31.45 24.48
CA TYR A 212 3.19 -30.00 24.40
C TYR A 212 3.92 -29.61 23.10
N PRO A 213 3.44 -28.64 22.32
CA PRO A 213 4.13 -28.18 21.12
C PRO A 213 5.36 -27.34 21.51
N SER A 214 6.53 -27.97 21.59
CA SER A 214 7.77 -27.34 22.08
C SER A 214 8.22 -26.11 21.28
N ASN A 215 7.80 -25.99 20.03
CA ASN A 215 8.15 -24.89 19.13
C ASN A 215 7.15 -23.73 19.15
N ILE A 216 6.08 -23.77 19.96
CA ILE A 216 5.06 -22.70 19.93
C ILE A 216 5.62 -21.33 20.30
N LEU A 217 6.48 -21.26 21.33
CA LEU A 217 7.08 -20.00 21.76
C LEU A 217 8.00 -19.42 20.68
N GLU A 218 8.88 -20.26 20.12
CA GLU A 218 9.79 -19.86 19.03
C GLU A 218 9.01 -19.38 17.80
N THR A 219 8.01 -20.17 17.36
CA THR A 219 7.20 -19.84 16.17
C THR A 219 6.43 -18.54 16.36
N THR A 220 5.79 -18.37 17.53
CA THR A 220 5.01 -17.17 17.85
C THR A 220 5.93 -15.93 17.94
N THR A 221 7.13 -16.09 18.53
CA THR A 221 8.13 -15.01 18.64
C THR A 221 8.67 -14.61 17.26
N LYS A 222 9.07 -15.58 16.44
CA LYS A 222 9.51 -15.33 15.06
C LYS A 222 8.42 -14.61 14.27
N ARG A 223 7.16 -15.04 14.40
CA ARG A 223 6.06 -14.42 13.66
C ARG A 223 5.79 -12.99 14.12
N ARG A 224 5.92 -12.72 15.42
CA ARG A 224 5.88 -11.36 15.97
C ARG A 224 6.94 -10.47 15.33
N GLU A 225 8.19 -10.94 15.24
CA GLU A 225 9.29 -10.18 14.62
C GLU A 225 9.02 -9.90 13.14
N GLU A 226 8.51 -10.89 12.40
CA GLU A 226 8.11 -10.71 11.00
C GLU A 226 7.04 -9.63 10.84
N ILE A 227 6.03 -9.61 11.71
CA ILE A 227 4.97 -8.58 11.68
C ILE A 227 5.53 -7.19 12.01
N ILE A 228 6.45 -7.08 12.98
CA ILE A 228 7.13 -5.82 13.31
C ILE A 228 7.93 -5.30 12.10
N ASN A 229 8.67 -6.20 11.44
CA ASN A 229 9.43 -5.86 10.24
C ASN A 229 8.52 -5.42 9.08
N GLU A 230 7.36 -6.08 8.91
CA GLU A 230 6.33 -5.66 7.94
C GLU A 230 5.81 -4.25 8.26
N ILE A 231 5.51 -3.94 9.52
CA ILE A 231 5.07 -2.59 9.94
C ILE A 231 6.14 -1.55 9.60
N HIS A 232 7.40 -1.79 9.99
CA HIS A 232 8.49 -0.86 9.70
C HIS A 232 8.73 -0.66 8.20
N SER A 233 8.60 -1.73 7.40
CA SER A 233 8.68 -1.65 5.93
C SER A 233 7.57 -0.76 5.37
N ILE A 234 6.34 -0.92 5.84
CA ILE A 234 5.20 -0.09 5.43
C ILE A 234 5.44 1.38 5.83
N GLU A 235 5.85 1.65 7.07
CA GLU A 235 6.13 3.00 7.57
C GLU A 235 7.25 3.68 6.79
N SER A 236 8.34 2.96 6.48
CA SER A 236 9.43 3.46 5.65
C SER A 236 8.96 3.82 4.24
N ASN A 237 8.22 2.92 3.59
CA ASN A 237 7.67 3.16 2.25
C ASN A 237 6.74 4.38 2.22
N VAL A 238 5.93 4.58 3.27
CA VAL A 238 5.07 5.75 3.42
C VAL A 238 5.88 7.03 3.52
N LYS A 239 6.94 7.01 4.33
CA LYS A 239 7.83 8.16 4.49
C LYS A 239 8.46 8.56 3.16
N THR A 240 8.99 7.60 2.41
CA THR A 240 9.54 7.83 1.06
C THR A 240 8.50 8.45 0.12
N ILE A 241 7.28 7.90 0.08
CA ILE A 241 6.20 8.45 -0.77
C ILE A 241 5.83 9.88 -0.38
N LEU A 242 5.81 10.20 0.92
CA LEU A 242 5.50 11.55 1.39
C LEU A 242 6.60 12.55 1.06
N ASP A 243 7.86 12.12 1.09
CA ASP A 243 9.00 12.95 0.73
C ASP A 243 9.05 13.20 -0.79
N ASP A 244 8.71 12.19 -1.61
CA ASP A 244 8.57 12.32 -3.07
C ASP A 244 7.44 13.28 -3.48
N LEU A 245 6.39 13.43 -2.66
CA LEU A 245 5.28 14.36 -2.92
C LEU A 245 5.61 15.82 -2.56
N LYS A 246 6.66 16.06 -1.77
CA LYS A 246 7.09 17.41 -1.36
C LYS A 246 8.08 18.04 -2.34
N ASN A 247 8.75 17.24 -3.17
CA ASN A 247 9.74 17.65 -4.17
C ASN A 247 9.11 17.79 -5.57
#